data_AF-A0A497NSC5-F1
#
_entry.id   AF-A0A497NSC5-F1
#
_cell.length_a   1.000
_cell.length_b   1.000
_cell.length_c   1.000
_cell.angle_alpha   90.00
_cell.angle_beta   90.00
_cell.angle_gamma   90.00
#
_symmetry.space_group_name_H-M   'P 1'
#
loop_
_entity.id
_entity.type
_entity.pdbx_description
1 polymer ?
#
loop_
_entity_poly.entity_id
_entity_poly.type
_entity_poly.pdbx_seq_one_letter_code
_entity_poly.pdbx_strand_id
1 'polypeptide(L)'
;MPSKKGIAIIATLILITVGGFVHAYQSGYLFPDYLTVFHAGSLTVPLQKIGEQFSQSHLGIRIAYAASGSVEAVRKITDLNENCDVLAVADYNLIPKMMYNDSADWVIIFASNEMVIAYTNKS
;
A
#
# COMPACT_ATOMS: atom_id res chain seq x y z
N MET A 1 9.10 -49.99 -11.96
CA MET A 1 7.72 -49.55 -11.69
C MET A 1 7.60 -49.15 -10.24
N PRO A 2 7.10 -47.94 -9.91
CA PRO A 2 6.93 -47.54 -8.51
C PRO A 2 5.95 -48.48 -7.80
N SER A 3 6.22 -48.77 -6.52
CA SER A 3 5.34 -49.60 -5.71
C SER A 3 3.98 -48.92 -5.52
N LYS A 4 2.91 -49.68 -5.23
CA LYS A 4 1.58 -49.11 -4.94
C LYS A 4 1.62 -48.01 -3.85
N LYS A 5 2.50 -48.18 -2.86
CA LYS A 5 2.77 -47.16 -1.82
C LYS A 5 3.48 -45.92 -2.38
N GLY A 6 4.45 -46.10 -3.27
CA GLY A 6 5.15 -45.00 -3.96
C GLY A 6 4.21 -44.17 -4.84
N ILE A 7 3.29 -44.82 -5.56
CA ILE A 7 2.29 -44.12 -6.37
C ILE A 7 1.35 -43.29 -5.49
N ALA A 8 0.90 -43.84 -4.36
CA ALA A 8 0.04 -43.13 -3.41
C ALA A 8 0.72 -41.88 -2.83
N ILE A 9 2.00 -41.98 -2.45
CA ILE A 9 2.77 -40.83 -1.92
C ILE A 9 2.90 -39.72 -2.98
N ILE A 10 3.23 -40.08 -4.22
CA ILE A 10 3.37 -39.12 -5.33
C ILE A 10 2.03 -38.42 -5.60
N ALA A 11 0.92 -39.17 -5.62
CA ALA A 11 -0.41 -38.60 -5.83
C ALA A 11 -0.81 -37.60 -4.73
N THR A 12 -0.53 -37.92 -3.46
CA THR A 12 -0.80 -37.00 -2.33
C THR A 12 0.04 -35.73 -2.43
N LEU A 13 1.31 -35.83 -2.80
CA LEU A 13 2.18 -34.66 -2.97
C LEU A 13 1.67 -33.75 -4.09
N ILE A 14 1.23 -34.32 -5.21
CA ILE A 14 0.64 -33.56 -6.33
C ILE A 14 -0.65 -32.86 -5.89
N LEU A 15 -1.50 -33.51 -5.12
CA LEU A 15 -2.73 -32.90 -4.60
C LEU A 15 -2.46 -31.70 -3.69
N ILE A 16 -1.47 -31.81 -2.80
CA ILE A 16 -1.08 -30.71 -1.91
C ILE A 16 -0.51 -29.54 -2.72
N THR A 17 0.36 -29.80 -3.70
CA THR A 17 0.95 -28.73 -4.51
C THR A 17 -0.08 -28.04 -5.39
N VAL A 18 -0.97 -28.79 -6.07
CA VAL A 18 -2.04 -28.22 -6.88
C VAL A 18 -3.03 -27.44 -6.00
N GLY A 19 -3.42 -27.99 -4.85
CA GLY A 19 -4.31 -27.31 -3.90
C GLY A 19 -3.71 -26.01 -3.36
N GLY A 20 -2.43 -26.02 -3.00
CA GLY A 20 -1.70 -24.83 -2.57
C GLY A 20 -1.60 -23.78 -3.68
N PHE A 21 -1.35 -24.20 -4.92
CA PHE A 21 -1.30 -23.30 -6.08
C PHE A 21 -2.66 -22.66 -6.37
N VAL A 22 -3.74 -23.43 -6.35
CA VAL A 22 -5.11 -22.92 -6.54
C VAL A 22 -5.47 -21.92 -5.43
N HIS A 23 -5.13 -22.22 -4.18
CA HIS A 23 -5.36 -21.31 -3.07
C HIS A 23 -4.54 -20.01 -3.21
N ALA A 24 -3.26 -20.10 -3.58
CA ALA A 24 -2.38 -18.94 -3.82
C ALA A 24 -2.87 -18.07 -5.00
N TYR A 25 -3.47 -18.68 -6.01
CA TYR A 25 -4.10 -17.99 -7.13
C TYR A 25 -5.38 -17.26 -6.69
N GLN A 26 -6.30 -17.95 -6.01
CA GLN A 26 -7.58 -17.38 -5.55
C GLN A 26 -7.40 -16.28 -4.50
N SER A 27 -6.38 -16.39 -3.66
CA SER A 27 -6.02 -15.39 -2.65
C SER A 27 -5.28 -14.17 -3.23
N GLY A 28 -4.95 -14.20 -4.53
CA GLY A 28 -4.26 -13.12 -5.22
C GLY A 28 -2.79 -12.92 -4.79
N TYR A 29 -2.16 -13.94 -4.19
CA TYR A 29 -0.74 -13.87 -3.82
C TYR A 29 0.20 -14.01 -5.01
N LEU A 30 -0.22 -14.73 -6.08
CA LEU A 30 0.66 -14.99 -7.23
C LEU A 30 0.87 -13.75 -8.11
N PHE A 31 -0.16 -12.93 -8.28
CA PHE A 31 -0.15 -11.75 -9.15
C PHE A 31 -0.89 -10.60 -8.45
N PRO A 32 -0.28 -9.96 -7.44
CA PRO A 32 -0.92 -8.86 -6.75
C PRO A 32 -0.91 -7.59 -7.60
N ASP A 33 -2.03 -6.86 -7.57
CA ASP A 33 -2.11 -5.50 -8.06
C ASP A 33 -1.63 -4.54 -6.96
N TYR A 34 -0.91 -3.50 -7.36
CA TYR A 34 -0.36 -2.52 -6.44
C TYR A 34 -1.13 -1.20 -6.50
N LEU A 35 -1.61 -0.77 -5.34
CA LEU A 35 -2.14 0.58 -5.12
C LEU A 35 -1.02 1.45 -4.55
N THR A 36 -0.59 2.44 -5.32
CA THR A 36 0.52 3.33 -4.99
C THR A 36 0.02 4.53 -4.17
N VAL A 37 0.59 4.71 -2.99
CA VAL A 37 0.22 5.78 -2.05
C VAL A 37 1.41 6.69 -1.79
N PHE A 38 1.34 7.91 -2.29
CA PHE A 38 2.28 8.97 -1.92
C PHE A 38 1.78 9.64 -0.66
N HIS A 39 2.63 9.76 0.36
CA HIS A 39 2.19 10.36 1.61
C HIS A 39 3.25 11.13 2.39
N ALA A 40 2.77 12.05 3.24
CA ALA A 40 3.60 12.74 4.21
C ALA A 40 4.21 11.76 5.22
N GLY A 41 5.47 11.98 5.62
CA GLY A 41 6.16 11.12 6.57
C GLY A 41 5.42 10.91 7.91
N SER A 42 4.72 11.93 8.41
CA SER A 42 3.91 11.84 9.65
C SER A 42 2.75 10.85 9.56
N LEU A 43 2.33 10.46 8.35
CA LEU A 43 1.22 9.54 8.09
C LEU A 43 1.67 8.08 7.90
N THR A 44 2.97 7.78 7.97
CA THR A 44 3.53 6.43 7.69
C THR A 44 2.85 5.36 8.54
N VAL A 45 2.89 5.51 9.87
CA VAL A 45 2.35 4.51 10.80
C VAL A 45 0.83 4.30 10.65
N PRO A 46 -0.02 5.35 10.63
CA PRO A 46 -1.46 5.14 10.47
C PRO A 46 -1.83 4.56 9.10
N LEU A 47 -1.20 5.01 8.01
CA LEU A 47 -1.50 4.48 6.67
C LEU A 47 -1.07 3.03 6.50
N GLN A 48 0.06 2.62 7.10
CA GLN A 48 0.47 1.21 7.10
C GLN A 48 -0.59 0.32 7.76
N LYS A 49 -1.10 0.72 8.93
CA LYS A 49 -2.17 -0.02 9.62
C LYS A 49 -3.44 -0.11 8.78
N ILE A 50 -3.85 0.99 8.15
CA ILE A 50 -5.03 1.03 7.28
C ILE A 50 -4.83 0.13 6.06
N GLY A 51 -3.67 0.21 5.40
CA GLY A 51 -3.43 -0.56 4.19
C GLY A 51 -3.19 -2.05 4.44
N GLU A 52 -2.71 -2.44 5.62
CA GLU A 52 -2.72 -3.84 6.07
C GLU A 52 -4.15 -4.37 6.16
N GLN A 53 -5.06 -3.64 6.81
CA GLN A 53 -6.47 -4.00 6.90
C GLN A 53 -7.16 -4.00 5.52
N PHE A 54 -6.82 -3.03 4.67
CA PHE A 54 -7.32 -2.95 3.31
C PHE A 54 -6.88 -4.16 2.47
N SER A 55 -5.61 -4.55 2.55
CA SER A 55 -5.06 -5.70 1.81
C SER A 55 -5.61 -7.04 2.32
N GLN A 56 -6.00 -7.12 3.59
CA GLN A 56 -6.67 -8.30 4.16
C GLN A 56 -8.12 -8.44 3.69
N SER A 57 -8.82 -7.31 3.50
CA SER A 57 -10.21 -7.28 3.03
C SER A 57 -10.33 -7.36 1.50
N HIS A 58 -9.29 -6.97 0.77
CA HIS A 58 -9.23 -6.99 -0.69
C HIS A 58 -8.09 -7.91 -1.15
N LEU A 59 -8.42 -9.20 -1.30
CA LEU A 59 -7.50 -10.20 -1.81
C LEU A 59 -6.95 -9.77 -3.18
N GLY A 60 -5.64 -9.99 -3.40
CA GLY A 60 -4.94 -9.55 -4.60
C GLY A 60 -4.47 -8.09 -4.62
N ILE A 61 -4.90 -7.22 -3.71
CA ILE A 61 -4.38 -5.84 -3.66
C ILE A 61 -3.27 -5.72 -2.61
N ARG A 62 -2.19 -5.04 -2.95
CA ARG A 62 -1.08 -4.68 -2.06
C ARG A 62 -0.85 -3.17 -2.15
N ILE A 63 -0.39 -2.58 -1.05
CA ILE A 63 -0.12 -1.14 -1.01
C ILE A 63 1.37 -0.88 -1.20
N ALA A 64 1.72 -0.04 -2.18
CA ALA A 64 3.07 0.47 -2.38
C ALA A 64 3.16 1.89 -1.78
N TYR A 65 3.83 2.03 -0.64
CA TYR A 65 3.96 3.32 0.04
C TYR A 65 5.21 4.07 -0.43
N ALA A 66 5.06 5.37 -0.72
CA ALA A 66 6.18 6.28 -0.93
C ALA A 66 6.07 7.48 0.03
N ALA A 67 6.81 7.41 1.13
CA ALA A 67 6.86 8.47 2.13
C ALA A 67 7.81 9.59 1.70
N SER A 68 7.39 10.84 1.81
CA SER A 68 8.23 12.03 1.62
C SER A 68 7.67 13.24 2.38
N GLY A 69 8.27 14.42 2.24
CA GLY A 69 7.62 15.66 2.66
C GLY A 69 6.35 15.93 1.84
N SER A 70 5.34 16.60 2.41
CA SER A 70 4.07 16.86 1.69
C SER A 70 4.27 17.62 0.37
N VAL A 71 5.11 18.66 0.38
CA VAL A 71 5.42 19.45 -0.83
C VAL A 71 6.14 18.59 -1.87
N GLU A 72 7.07 17.74 -1.43
CA GLU A 72 7.79 16.82 -2.30
C GLU A 72 6.85 15.79 -2.93
N ALA A 73 5.93 15.21 -2.13
CA ALA A 73 4.93 14.27 -2.62
C ALA A 73 4.04 14.88 -3.71
N VAL A 74 3.64 16.15 -3.55
CA VAL A 74 2.91 16.89 -4.58
C VAL A 74 3.77 17.10 -5.82
N ARG A 75 5.04 17.51 -5.65
CA ARG A 75 5.96 17.75 -6.78
C ARG A 75 6.31 16.51 -7.58
N LYS A 76 6.31 15.33 -6.97
CA LYS A 76 6.43 14.06 -7.72
C LYS A 76 5.34 13.96 -8.80
N ILE A 77 4.13 14.41 -8.49
CA ILE A 77 3.02 14.39 -9.43
C ILE A 77 3.11 15.59 -10.39
N THR A 78 3.22 16.81 -9.87
CA THR A 78 3.10 18.03 -10.69
C THR A 78 4.32 18.33 -11.54
N ASP A 79 5.52 18.05 -11.01
CA ASP A 79 6.78 18.47 -11.64
C ASP A 79 7.46 17.27 -12.33
N LEU A 80 7.37 16.07 -11.74
CA LEU A 80 8.02 14.86 -12.26
C LEU A 80 7.07 13.94 -13.06
N ASN A 81 5.77 14.24 -13.09
CA ASN A 81 4.74 13.42 -13.72
C ASN A 81 4.76 11.95 -13.26
N GLU A 82 5.13 11.70 -12.00
CA GLU A 82 4.96 10.39 -11.38
C GLU A 82 3.48 10.15 -11.07
N ASN A 83 3.02 8.91 -11.26
CA ASN A 83 1.64 8.53 -10.99
C ASN A 83 1.50 7.87 -9.61
N CYS A 84 0.43 8.21 -8.91
CA CYS A 84 -0.02 7.50 -7.71
C CYS A 84 -1.54 7.40 -7.70
N ASP A 85 -2.08 6.40 -7.01
CA ASP A 85 -3.54 6.23 -6.86
C ASP A 85 -4.10 7.09 -5.72
N VAL A 86 -3.30 7.31 -4.67
CA VAL A 86 -3.69 8.13 -3.51
C VAL A 86 -2.54 9.03 -3.10
N LEU A 87 -2.85 10.32 -2.93
CA LEU A 87 -1.97 11.30 -2.31
C LEU A 87 -2.51 11.70 -0.94
N ALA A 88 -1.69 11.58 0.11
CA ALA A 88 -2.04 12.00 1.47
C ALA A 88 -1.01 12.98 2.05
N VAL A 89 -1.39 14.24 2.20
CA VAL A 89 -0.50 15.32 2.66
C VAL A 89 -0.80 15.75 4.11
N ALA A 90 0.21 16.30 4.80
CA ALA A 90 0.03 16.86 6.15
C ALA A 90 -0.60 18.26 6.16
N ASP A 91 -0.57 18.98 5.03
CA ASP A 91 -1.27 20.26 4.84
C ASP A 91 -2.14 20.15 3.58
N TYR A 92 -3.46 20.11 3.77
CA TYR A 92 -4.41 19.95 2.68
C TYR A 92 -4.35 21.11 1.67
N ASN A 93 -3.90 22.30 2.07
CA ASN A 93 -3.86 23.49 1.20
C ASN A 93 -2.93 23.32 0.00
N LEU A 94 -1.99 22.37 0.06
CA LEU A 94 -1.09 22.09 -1.06
C LEU A 94 -1.85 21.60 -2.29
N ILE A 95 -2.89 20.79 -2.11
CA ILE A 95 -3.68 20.23 -3.21
C ILE A 95 -4.39 21.33 -4.02
N PRO A 96 -5.25 22.20 -3.43
CA PRO A 96 -5.90 23.26 -4.19
C PRO A 96 -4.92 24.29 -4.76
N LYS A 97 -3.79 24.54 -4.09
CA LYS A 97 -2.80 25.53 -4.55
C LYS A 97 -1.93 25.04 -5.70
N MET A 98 -1.64 23.74 -5.75
CA MET A 98 -0.62 23.19 -6.66
C MET A 98 -1.17 22.18 -7.67
N MET A 99 -2.35 21.58 -7.43
CA MET A 99 -2.84 20.45 -8.23
C MET A 99 -4.15 20.70 -8.96
N TYR A 100 -4.98 21.67 -8.54
CA TYR A 100 -6.32 21.89 -9.10
C TYR A 100 -6.39 22.32 -10.57
N ASN A 101 -5.26 22.71 -11.14
CA ASN A 101 -5.23 23.06 -12.56
C ASN A 101 -5.11 21.83 -13.47
N ASP A 102 -4.47 20.75 -13.01
CA ASP A 102 -4.08 19.63 -13.88
C ASP A 102 -4.19 18.24 -13.25
N SER A 103 -3.96 18.08 -11.94
CA SER A 103 -3.69 16.75 -11.33
C SER A 103 -4.66 16.33 -10.23
N ALA A 104 -5.59 17.18 -9.80
CA ALA A 104 -6.62 16.82 -8.82
C ALA A 104 -7.86 17.71 -8.93
N ASP A 105 -9.06 17.14 -8.79
CA ASP A 105 -10.31 17.93 -8.79
C ASP A 105 -10.87 18.20 -7.40
N TRP A 106 -10.39 17.46 -6.38
CA TRP A 106 -10.95 17.48 -5.03
C TRP A 106 -9.93 17.08 -3.96
N VAL A 107 -10.26 17.39 -2.70
CA VAL A 107 -9.53 16.96 -1.50
C VAL A 107 -10.49 16.64 -0.37
N ILE A 108 -10.18 15.62 0.44
CA ILE A 108 -10.88 15.32 1.70
C ILE A 108 -9.96 15.65 2.87
N ILE A 109 -10.44 16.47 3.79
CA ILE A 109 -9.77 16.75 5.06
C ILE A 109 -10.18 15.68 6.06
N PHE A 110 -9.23 14.87 6.52
CA PHE A 110 -9.54 13.68 7.33
C PHE A 110 -8.86 13.65 8.70
N ALA A 111 -7.84 14.47 8.93
CA ALA A 111 -7.08 14.51 10.18
C ALA A 111 -6.54 15.91 10.48
N SER A 112 -6.26 16.15 11.76
CA SER A 112 -5.55 17.33 12.26
C SER A 112 -4.34 16.90 13.09
N ASN A 113 -3.41 17.82 13.32
CA ASN A 113 -2.27 17.58 14.20
C ASN A 113 -1.92 18.88 14.95
N GLU A 114 -1.05 18.80 15.94
CA GLU A 114 -0.57 19.93 16.72
C GLU A 114 0.96 19.94 16.78
N MET A 115 1.53 21.15 16.78
CA MET A 115 2.97 21.32 16.99
C MET A 115 3.27 21.28 18.48
N VAL A 116 4.22 20.43 18.87
CA VAL A 116 4.67 20.29 20.26
C VAL A 116 6.19 20.38 20.34
N ILE A 117 6.70 20.70 21.52
CA ILE A 117 8.13 20.60 21.83
C ILE A 117 8.36 19.25 22.53
N ALA A 118 8.84 18.28 21.78
CA ALA A 118 9.20 16.97 22.34
C ALA A 118 10.54 17.05 23.07
N TYR A 119 10.63 16.45 24.27
CA TYR A 119 11.87 16.33 25.05
C TYR A 119 11.99 14.92 25.64
N THR A 120 13.16 14.60 26.19
CA THR A 120 13.42 13.30 26.85
C THR A 120 14.16 13.55 28.16
N ASN A 121 14.32 12.55 29.03
CA ASN A 121 15.12 12.71 30.26
C ASN A 121 16.60 13.04 30.01
N LYS A 122 17.06 13.04 28.75
CA LYS A 122 18.42 13.40 28.32
C LYS A 122 18.46 14.75 27.58
N SER A 123 17.35 15.50 27.56
CA SER A 123 17.20 16.74 26.79
C SER A 123 16.38 17.77 27.54
#